data_AF-A0A258Z410-F1
#
_entry.id   AF-A0A258Z410-F1
#
_cell.length_a   1.000
_cell.length_b   1.000
_cell.length_c   1.000
_cell.angle_alpha   90.00
_cell.angle_beta   90.00
_cell.angle_gamma   90.00
#
_symmetry.space_group_name_H-M   'P 1'
#
loop_
_entity.id
_entity.type
_entity.pdbx_description
1 polymer ?
#
loop_
_entity_poly.entity_id
_entity_poly.type
_entity_poly.pdbx_seq_one_letter_code
_entity_poly.pdbx_strand_id
1 'polypeptide(L)'
;MDISKLTESNAHNSIDVIGEITQRLHALIMSADTSSQSITVLNEKTREINSIVDLIKEIAEQTNLLALNAAIEAARAGEHGRGFAVVADEVRKLAERTQKATSEIAISIQTLQQDASDLQESSESTNEIAQKSLSTIEKFTKTFDDFSDGAKQASAYASSIENMVYVLLAKIDHTIYKSNAYTSIIRRQKRLENMNHTQCHLGKWYLGTAKNKFSKTNGYSKVDAPHSEIHRLTNLNLSYIHPTDRVIENHKEIIENFIKIEENSLKMYDSLEEMVKESEQPLN
;
A
#
# COMPACT_ATOMS: atom_id res chain seq x y z
N MET A 1 -21.02 -3.11 4.25
CA MET A 1 -20.75 -1.66 4.13
C MET A 1 -19.39 -1.25 4.74
N ASP A 2 -18.55 -2.18 5.23
CA ASP A 2 -17.30 -1.81 5.93
C ASP A 2 -15.99 -2.04 5.15
N ILE A 3 -15.99 -2.83 4.06
CA ILE A 3 -14.75 -3.17 3.37
C ILE A 3 -14.13 -1.95 2.69
N SER A 4 -14.93 -1.12 2.01
CA SER A 4 -14.42 0.08 1.30
C SER A 4 -13.80 1.11 2.25
N LYS A 5 -14.43 1.41 3.40
CA LYS A 5 -13.88 2.33 4.40
C LYS A 5 -12.61 1.77 5.05
N LEU A 6 -12.58 0.46 5.32
CA LEU A 6 -11.42 -0.21 5.87
C LEU A 6 -10.24 -0.19 4.87
N THR A 7 -10.50 -0.46 3.58
CA THR A 7 -9.50 -0.38 2.51
C THR A 7 -8.94 1.03 2.38
N GLU A 8 -9.80 2.06 2.39
CA GLU A 8 -9.38 3.46 2.32
C GLU A 8 -8.52 3.86 3.53
N SER A 9 -8.94 3.49 4.74
CA SER A 9 -8.18 3.75 5.96
C SER A 9 -6.83 3.03 5.97
N ASN A 10 -6.79 1.76 5.55
CA ASN A 10 -5.55 1.01 5.45
C ASN A 10 -4.62 1.59 4.40
N ALA A 11 -5.17 2.06 3.27
CA ALA A 11 -4.39 2.70 2.23
C ALA A 11 -3.71 3.97 2.71
N HIS A 12 -4.44 4.82 3.46
CA HIS A 12 -3.89 6.04 4.04
C HIS A 12 -2.75 5.72 5.02
N ASN A 13 -2.97 4.78 5.95
CA ASN A 13 -1.93 4.36 6.91
C ASN A 13 -0.69 3.81 6.20
N SER A 14 -0.85 3.04 5.11
CA SER A 14 0.28 2.52 4.35
C SER A 14 1.09 3.62 3.66
N ILE A 15 0.45 4.65 3.13
CA ILE A 15 1.13 5.81 2.53
C ILE A 15 1.95 6.56 3.57
N ASP A 16 1.41 6.76 4.78
CA ASP A 16 2.13 7.43 5.86
C ASP A 16 3.39 6.65 6.27
N VAL A 17 3.27 5.32 6.43
CA VAL A 17 4.39 4.44 6.75
C VAL A 17 5.45 4.47 5.64
N ILE A 18 5.05 4.45 4.37
CA ILE A 18 5.97 4.59 3.23
C ILE A 18 6.72 5.92 3.30
N GLY A 19 6.03 7.01 3.60
CA GLY A 19 6.62 8.34 3.77
C GLY A 19 7.68 8.35 4.87
N GLU A 20 7.39 7.74 6.02
CA GLU A 20 8.32 7.62 7.13
C GLU A 20 9.57 6.80 6.75
N ILE A 21 9.40 5.66 6.08
CA ILE A 21 10.54 4.83 5.65
C ILE A 21 11.42 5.60 4.66
N THR A 22 10.81 6.35 3.74
CA THR A 22 11.54 7.17 2.76
C THR A 22 12.38 8.24 3.46
N GLN A 23 11.83 8.92 4.45
CA GLN A 23 12.57 9.90 5.26
C GLN A 23 13.75 9.25 6.01
N ARG A 24 13.53 8.08 6.61
CA ARG A 24 14.58 7.34 7.32
C ARG A 24 15.71 6.90 6.38
N LEU A 25 15.39 6.48 5.17
CA LEU A 25 16.40 6.11 4.16
C LEU A 25 17.22 7.32 3.69
N HIS A 26 16.59 8.49 3.48
CA HIS A 26 17.34 9.71 3.20
C HIS A 26 18.28 10.09 4.34
N ALA A 27 17.82 10.00 5.60
CA ALA A 27 18.69 10.24 6.75
C ALA A 27 19.87 9.26 6.80
N LEU A 28 19.64 8.00 6.42
CA LEU A 28 20.68 6.97 6.37
C LEU A 28 21.72 7.24 5.27
N ILE A 29 21.31 7.72 4.10
CA ILE A 29 22.21 8.18 3.03
C ILE A 29 23.07 9.35 3.53
N MET A 30 22.44 10.38 4.13
CA MET A 30 23.19 11.53 4.68
C MET A 30 24.20 11.11 5.76
N SER A 31 23.83 10.14 6.60
CA SER A 31 24.74 9.60 7.61
C SER A 31 25.92 8.86 6.98
N ALA A 32 25.69 8.06 5.94
CA ALA A 32 26.74 7.35 5.22
C ALA A 32 27.72 8.33 4.53
N ASP A 33 27.21 9.40 3.91
CA ASP A 33 28.04 10.44 3.30
C ASP A 33 28.90 11.17 4.34
N THR A 34 28.31 11.50 5.50
CA THR A 34 29.03 12.12 6.62
C THR A 34 30.13 11.20 7.17
N SER A 35 29.86 9.90 7.27
CA SER A 35 30.87 8.90 7.65
C SER A 35 32.01 8.86 6.64
N SER A 36 31.71 8.80 5.34
CA SER A 36 32.74 8.78 4.28
C SER A 36 33.62 10.04 4.30
N GLN A 37 33.03 11.21 4.53
CA GLN A 37 33.79 12.45 4.69
C GLN A 37 34.70 12.40 5.93
N SER A 38 34.20 11.90 7.05
CA SER A 38 34.98 11.75 8.29
C SER A 38 36.14 10.77 8.14
N ILE A 39 35.92 9.67 7.41
CA ILE A 39 36.94 8.67 7.09
C ILE A 39 38.02 9.26 6.17
N THR A 40 37.64 10.09 5.21
CA THR A 40 38.58 10.82 4.36
C THR A 40 39.52 11.69 5.19
N VAL A 41 38.96 12.47 6.13
CA VAL A 41 39.75 13.31 7.05
C VAL A 41 40.64 12.45 7.97
N LEU A 42 40.14 11.33 8.49
CA LEU A 42 40.92 10.40 9.30
C LEU A 42 42.13 9.85 8.52
N ASN A 43 41.94 9.47 7.26
CA ASN A 43 43.00 8.98 6.39
C ASN A 43 44.08 10.05 6.15
N GLU A 44 43.68 11.30 5.91
CA GLU A 44 44.62 12.42 5.78
C GLU A 44 45.43 12.64 7.06
N LYS A 45 44.76 12.68 8.22
CA LYS A 45 45.42 12.83 9.52
C LYS A 45 46.38 11.69 9.83
N THR A 46 46.00 10.47 9.48
CA THR A 46 46.83 9.28 9.70
C THR A 46 48.07 9.31 8.81
N ARG A 47 47.96 9.82 7.57
CA ARG A 47 49.12 10.06 6.70
C ARG A 47 50.06 11.13 7.25
N GLU A 48 49.53 12.25 7.75
CA GLU A 48 50.33 13.29 8.41
C GLU A 48 51.13 12.73 9.58
N ILE A 49 50.48 11.94 10.45
CA ILE A 49 51.15 11.31 11.59
C ILE A 49 52.23 10.33 11.12
N ASN A 50 51.96 9.54 10.08
CA ASN A 50 52.96 8.60 9.56
C ASN A 50 54.25 9.32 9.12
N SER A 51 54.13 10.45 8.41
CA SER A 51 55.29 11.27 8.03
C SER A 51 56.08 11.81 9.23
N ILE A 52 55.39 12.17 10.32
CA ILE A 52 56.04 12.60 11.56
C ILE A 52 56.77 11.44 12.23
N VAL A 53 56.16 10.25 12.27
CA VAL A 53 56.76 9.04 12.85
C VAL A 53 58.00 8.62 12.07
N ASP A 54 57.97 8.68 10.74
CA ASP A 54 59.12 8.42 9.87
C ASP A 54 60.27 9.40 10.16
N LEU A 55 59.97 10.69 10.32
CA LEU A 55 60.97 11.70 10.71
C LEU A 55 61.58 11.42 12.09
N ILE A 56 60.78 11.04 13.10
CA ILE A 56 61.29 10.72 14.43
C ILE A 56 62.19 9.47 14.37
N LYS A 57 61.81 8.48 13.56
CA LYS A 57 62.61 7.28 13.34
C LYS A 57 63.98 7.62 12.73
N GLU A 58 64.00 8.49 11.70
CA GLU A 58 65.24 8.99 11.10
C GLU A 58 66.11 9.75 12.12
N ILE A 59 65.51 10.64 12.93
CA ILE A 59 66.22 11.37 14.00
C ILE A 59 66.82 10.40 15.02
N ALA A 60 66.08 9.38 15.42
CA ALA A 60 66.55 8.37 16.36
C ALA A 60 67.68 7.51 15.77
N GLU A 61 67.63 7.20 14.47
CA GLU A 61 68.73 6.51 13.77
C GLU A 61 70.00 7.37 13.69
N GLN A 62 69.87 8.65 13.35
CA GLN A 62 70.99 9.59 13.36
C GLN A 62 71.57 9.78 14.77
N THR A 63 70.72 9.90 15.78
CA THR A 63 71.14 10.03 17.18
C THR A 63 71.89 8.79 17.65
N ASN A 64 71.43 7.60 17.24
CA ASN A 64 72.10 6.34 17.52
C ASN A 64 73.50 6.29 16.89
N LEU A 65 73.64 6.71 15.63
CA LEU A 65 74.93 6.79 14.94
C LEU A 65 75.88 7.81 15.58
N LEU A 66 75.36 8.99 15.97
CA LEU A 66 76.13 10.01 16.68
C LEU A 66 76.63 9.51 18.03
N ALA A 67 75.76 8.83 18.80
CA ALA A 67 76.11 8.24 20.08
C ALA A 67 77.17 7.14 19.94
N LEU A 68 77.08 6.31 18.89
CA LEU A 68 78.10 5.30 18.57
C LEU A 68 79.46 5.94 18.28
N ASN A 69 79.50 6.99 17.45
CA ASN A 69 80.73 7.72 17.14
C ASN A 69 81.33 8.35 18.41
N ALA A 70 80.51 8.93 19.29
CA ALA A 70 80.95 9.48 20.56
C ALA A 70 81.51 8.42 21.51
N ALA A 71 80.90 7.23 21.56
CA ALA A 71 81.38 6.11 22.36
C ALA A 71 82.76 5.61 21.86
N ILE A 72 82.97 5.55 20.55
CA ILE A 72 84.26 5.19 19.93
C ILE A 72 85.34 6.21 20.31
N GLU A 73 85.05 7.51 20.20
CA GLU A 73 86.04 8.55 20.51
C GLU A 73 86.33 8.63 22.01
N ALA A 74 85.32 8.39 22.86
CA ALA A 74 85.49 8.29 24.31
C ALA A 74 86.40 7.09 24.69
N ALA A 75 86.26 5.94 24.02
CA ALA A 75 87.16 4.81 24.20
C ALA A 75 88.60 5.14 23.76
N ARG A 76 88.75 5.91 22.69
CA ARG A 76 90.05 6.36 22.15
C ARG A 76 90.79 7.31 23.10
N ALA A 77 90.07 8.14 23.86
CA ALA A 77 90.62 9.04 24.87
C ALA A 77 91.07 8.34 26.17
N GLY A 78 90.84 7.03 26.31
CA GLY A 78 91.28 6.23 27.46
C GLY A 78 90.62 6.67 28.77
N GLU A 79 91.42 6.83 29.84
CA GLU A 79 90.92 7.21 31.18
C GLU A 79 90.20 8.58 31.20
N HIS A 80 90.62 9.52 30.35
CA HIS A 80 89.99 10.84 30.26
C HIS A 80 88.59 10.82 29.60
N GLY A 81 88.28 9.78 28.83
CA GLY A 81 87.00 9.63 28.11
C GLY A 81 85.93 8.85 28.88
N ARG A 82 86.24 8.28 30.05
CA ARG A 82 85.34 7.38 30.79
C ARG A 82 83.95 7.98 31.08
N GLY A 83 83.88 9.24 31.49
CA GLY A 83 82.61 9.92 31.74
C GLY A 83 81.78 10.12 30.46
N PHE A 84 82.43 10.47 29.35
CA PHE A 84 81.78 10.62 28.04
C PHE A 84 81.28 9.29 27.49
N ALA A 85 82.01 8.18 27.72
CA ALA A 85 81.59 6.85 27.29
C ALA A 85 80.25 6.44 27.91
N VAL A 86 80.05 6.71 29.21
CA VAL A 86 78.78 6.40 29.91
C VAL A 86 77.62 7.21 29.33
N VAL A 87 77.83 8.50 29.07
CA VAL A 87 76.79 9.36 28.47
C VAL A 87 76.46 8.90 27.05
N ALA A 88 77.47 8.58 26.24
CA ALA A 88 77.27 8.10 24.87
C ALA A 88 76.46 6.80 24.83
N ASP A 89 76.74 5.84 25.72
CA ASP A 89 75.99 4.60 25.80
C ASP A 89 74.53 4.80 26.27
N GLU A 90 74.28 5.77 27.16
CA GLU A 90 72.92 6.10 27.59
C GLU A 90 72.11 6.78 26.47
N VAL A 91 72.73 7.70 25.72
CA VAL A 91 72.12 8.31 24.52
C VAL A 91 71.82 7.25 23.47
N ARG A 92 72.72 6.29 23.26
CA ARG A 92 72.52 5.16 22.33
C ARG A 92 71.28 4.33 22.73
N LYS A 93 71.17 3.94 24.00
CA LYS A 93 70.00 3.21 24.51
C LYS A 93 68.71 4.03 24.36
N LEU A 94 68.76 5.35 24.58
CA LEU A 94 67.59 6.22 24.41
C LEU A 94 67.13 6.27 22.95
N ALA A 95 68.09 6.32 22.02
CA ALA A 95 67.84 6.29 20.59
C ALA A 95 67.24 4.95 20.14
N GLU A 96 67.79 3.82 20.60
CA GLU A 96 67.24 2.47 20.35
C GLU A 96 65.80 2.32 20.90
N ARG A 97 65.54 2.82 22.12
CA ARG A 97 64.19 2.84 22.70
C ARG A 97 63.22 3.72 21.91
N THR A 98 63.69 4.84 21.39
CA THR A 98 62.89 5.74 20.55
C THR A 98 62.52 5.07 19.24
N GLN A 99 63.47 4.40 18.57
CA GLN A 99 63.20 3.63 17.34
C GLN A 99 62.14 2.54 17.58
N LYS A 100 62.27 1.78 18.68
CA LYS A 100 61.29 0.76 19.04
C LYS A 100 59.88 1.35 19.23
N ALA A 101 59.78 2.45 19.98
CA ALA A 101 58.50 3.13 20.20
C ALA A 101 57.91 3.66 18.87
N THR A 102 58.73 4.24 17.98
CA THR A 102 58.24 4.69 16.67
C THR A 102 57.75 3.54 15.80
N SER A 103 58.38 2.36 15.86
CA SER A 103 57.91 1.17 15.15
C SER A 103 56.56 0.67 15.69
N GLU A 104 56.35 0.68 17.00
CA GLU A 104 55.06 0.33 17.60
C GLU A 104 53.95 1.31 17.21
N ILE A 105 54.27 2.61 17.13
CA ILE A 105 53.34 3.64 16.64
C ILE A 105 53.01 3.42 15.16
N ALA A 106 54.02 3.12 14.32
CA ALA A 106 53.81 2.87 12.89
C ALA A 106 52.87 1.68 12.64
N ILE A 107 52.99 0.61 13.42
CA ILE A 107 52.05 -0.53 13.36
C ILE A 107 50.63 -0.07 13.72
N SER A 108 50.48 0.73 14.79
CA SER A 108 49.17 1.25 15.20
C SER A 108 48.52 2.14 14.14
N ILE A 109 49.32 2.95 13.44
CA ILE A 109 48.89 3.78 12.30
C ILE A 109 48.42 2.91 11.13
N GLN A 110 49.14 1.83 10.81
CA GLN A 110 48.72 0.89 9.77
C GLN A 110 47.38 0.24 10.11
N THR A 111 47.17 -0.17 11.37
CA THR A 111 45.87 -0.68 11.81
C THR A 111 44.77 0.36 11.65
N LEU A 112 45.01 1.61 12.04
CA LEU A 112 44.03 2.70 11.84
C LEU A 112 43.68 2.94 10.37
N GLN A 113 44.66 2.84 9.47
CA GLN A 113 44.42 2.96 8.02
C GLN A 113 43.58 1.79 7.49
N GLN A 114 43.82 0.57 7.99
CA GLN A 114 43.00 -0.59 7.62
C GLN A 114 41.56 -0.42 8.13
N ASP A 115 41.38 -0.06 9.40
CA ASP A 115 40.06 0.17 9.99
C ASP A 115 39.29 1.27 9.23
N ALA A 116 40.00 2.35 8.82
CA ALA A 116 39.41 3.41 8.00
C ALA A 116 38.99 2.92 6.61
N SER A 117 39.77 2.03 5.98
CA SER A 117 39.41 1.42 4.69
C SER A 117 38.16 0.54 4.83
N ASP A 118 38.09 -0.29 5.86
CA ASP A 118 36.95 -1.18 6.10
C ASP A 118 35.66 -0.38 6.39
N LEU A 119 35.78 0.73 7.14
CA LEU A 119 34.68 1.66 7.38
C LEU A 119 34.21 2.37 6.10
N GLN A 120 35.12 2.66 5.16
CA GLN A 120 34.76 3.27 3.87
C GLN A 120 33.94 2.30 3.04
N GLU A 121 34.38 1.04 2.91
CA GLU A 121 33.63 0.00 2.20
C GLU A 121 32.26 -0.24 2.83
N SER A 122 32.18 -0.27 4.16
CA SER A 122 30.91 -0.39 4.89
C SER A 122 29.97 0.79 4.62
N SER A 123 30.50 2.02 4.56
CA SER A 123 29.71 3.22 4.27
C SER A 123 29.18 3.23 2.84
N GLU A 124 29.99 2.82 1.87
CA GLU A 124 29.58 2.68 0.46
C GLU A 124 28.48 1.63 0.30
N SER A 125 28.66 0.46 0.90
CA SER A 125 27.65 -0.62 0.92
C SER A 125 26.34 -0.15 1.55
N THR A 126 26.41 0.59 2.66
CA THR A 126 25.25 1.17 3.33
C THR A 126 24.49 2.13 2.41
N ASN A 127 25.19 3.00 1.68
CA ASN A 127 24.59 3.93 0.73
C ASN A 127 23.93 3.17 -0.44
N GLU A 128 24.60 2.16 -0.99
CA GLU A 128 24.04 1.34 -2.08
C GLU A 128 22.75 0.60 -1.65
N ILE A 129 22.75 0.01 -0.45
CA ILE A 129 21.56 -0.64 0.12
C ILE A 129 20.43 0.38 0.27
N ALA A 130 20.71 1.56 0.82
CA ALA A 130 19.71 2.61 1.02
C ALA A 130 19.06 3.05 -0.29
N GLN A 131 19.87 3.26 -1.34
CA GLN A 131 19.38 3.63 -2.68
C GLN A 131 18.52 2.52 -3.31
N LYS A 132 18.95 1.25 -3.19
CA LYS A 132 18.16 0.10 -3.64
C LYS A 132 16.83 0.00 -2.88
N SER A 133 16.84 0.28 -1.58
CA SER A 133 15.63 0.33 -0.76
C SER A 133 14.68 1.43 -1.21
N LEU A 134 15.18 2.63 -1.53
CA LEU A 134 14.36 3.72 -2.09
C LEU A 134 13.66 3.30 -3.39
N SER A 135 14.41 2.73 -4.35
CA SER A 135 13.81 2.24 -5.60
C SER A 135 12.78 1.13 -5.37
N THR A 136 12.99 0.29 -4.36
CA THR A 136 12.03 -0.77 -4.00
C THR A 136 10.76 -0.18 -3.40
N ILE A 137 10.87 0.87 -2.59
CA ILE A 137 9.72 1.60 -2.03
C ILE A 137 8.92 2.32 -3.10
N GLU A 138 9.57 2.92 -4.09
CA GLU A 138 8.86 3.54 -5.23
C GLU A 138 8.02 2.50 -5.99
N LYS A 139 8.59 1.32 -6.27
CA LYS A 139 7.87 0.21 -6.91
C LYS A 139 6.73 -0.31 -6.04
N PHE A 140 6.97 -0.41 -4.72
CA PHE A 140 5.96 -0.82 -3.77
C PHE A 140 4.78 0.15 -3.73
N THR A 141 5.06 1.47 -3.68
CA THR A 141 4.05 2.53 -3.71
C THR A 141 3.15 2.41 -4.94
N LYS A 142 3.75 2.25 -6.12
CA LYS A 142 3.00 2.06 -7.36
C LYS A 142 2.11 0.80 -7.33
N THR A 143 2.66 -0.33 -6.88
CA THR A 143 1.92 -1.59 -6.79
C THR A 143 0.78 -1.49 -5.77
N PHE A 144 0.99 -0.70 -4.71
CA PHE A 144 0.00 -0.46 -3.68
C PHE A 144 -1.14 0.44 -4.16
N ASP A 145 -0.85 1.47 -4.95
CA ASP A 145 -1.86 2.29 -5.62
C ASP A 145 -2.73 1.43 -6.55
N ASP A 146 -2.10 0.61 -7.40
CA ASP A 146 -2.81 -0.33 -8.28
C ASP A 146 -3.70 -1.30 -7.48
N PHE A 147 -3.21 -1.79 -6.33
CA PHE A 147 -3.98 -2.64 -5.43
C PHE A 147 -5.18 -1.92 -4.81
N SER A 148 -4.99 -0.70 -4.32
CA SER A 148 -6.04 0.15 -3.74
C SER A 148 -7.16 0.41 -4.77
N ASP A 149 -6.79 0.73 -6.00
CA ASP A 149 -7.74 0.96 -7.08
C ASP A 149 -8.47 -0.32 -7.48
N GLY A 150 -7.77 -1.45 -7.58
CA GLY A 150 -8.37 -2.76 -7.78
C GLY A 150 -9.38 -3.13 -6.69
N ALA A 151 -9.06 -2.85 -5.43
CA ALA A 151 -9.96 -3.09 -4.30
C ALA A 151 -11.22 -2.20 -4.33
N LYS A 152 -11.07 -0.92 -4.70
CA LYS A 152 -12.22 -0.01 -4.92
C LYS A 152 -13.14 -0.52 -6.03
N GLN A 153 -12.58 -0.95 -7.16
CA GLN A 153 -13.34 -1.51 -8.27
C GLN A 153 -14.06 -2.80 -7.86
N ALA A 154 -13.38 -3.72 -7.18
CA ALA A 154 -13.99 -4.96 -6.69
C ALA A 154 -15.16 -4.68 -5.75
N SER A 155 -15.03 -3.69 -4.86
CA SER A 155 -16.13 -3.26 -3.98
C SER A 155 -17.31 -2.67 -4.78
N ALA A 156 -17.03 -1.88 -5.82
CA ALA A 156 -18.07 -1.33 -6.69
C ALA A 156 -18.81 -2.45 -7.45
N TYR A 157 -18.08 -3.41 -8.03
CA TYR A 157 -18.66 -4.57 -8.69
C TYR A 157 -19.51 -5.43 -7.73
N ALA A 158 -19.05 -5.66 -6.50
CA ALA A 158 -19.83 -6.41 -5.51
C ALA A 158 -21.16 -5.71 -5.21
N SER A 159 -21.16 -4.37 -5.06
CA SER A 159 -22.38 -3.60 -4.85
C SER A 159 -23.32 -3.61 -6.07
N SER A 160 -22.75 -3.54 -7.29
CA SER A 160 -23.51 -3.65 -8.55
C SER A 160 -24.19 -5.02 -8.68
N ILE A 161 -23.46 -6.11 -8.42
CA ILE A 161 -24.00 -7.47 -8.43
C ILE A 161 -25.13 -7.61 -7.40
N GLU A 162 -24.95 -7.10 -6.18
CA GLU A 162 -26.00 -7.11 -5.16
C GLU A 162 -27.28 -6.44 -5.67
N ASN A 163 -27.16 -5.26 -6.28
CA ASN A 163 -28.29 -4.51 -6.83
C ASN A 163 -28.97 -5.25 -7.99
N MET A 164 -28.18 -5.84 -8.89
CA MET A 164 -28.70 -6.62 -10.03
C MET A 164 -29.47 -7.86 -9.57
N VAL A 165 -28.97 -8.59 -8.56
CA VAL A 165 -29.65 -9.77 -7.99
C VAL A 165 -31.04 -9.42 -7.49
N TYR A 166 -31.21 -8.27 -6.81
CA TYR A 166 -32.53 -7.83 -6.36
C TYR A 166 -33.49 -7.54 -7.52
N VAL A 167 -33.03 -6.87 -8.58
CA VAL A 167 -33.85 -6.61 -9.77
C VAL A 167 -34.25 -7.91 -10.47
N LEU A 168 -33.33 -8.87 -10.59
CA LEU A 168 -33.64 -10.18 -11.18
C LEU A 168 -34.67 -10.95 -10.36
N LEU A 169 -34.57 -10.94 -9.02
CA LEU A 169 -35.58 -11.53 -8.14
C LEU A 169 -36.95 -10.89 -8.34
N ALA A 170 -37.02 -9.56 -8.42
CA ALA A 170 -38.27 -8.83 -8.70
C ALA A 170 -38.90 -9.23 -10.04
N LYS A 171 -38.10 -9.35 -11.10
CA LYS A 171 -38.56 -9.79 -12.43
C LYS A 171 -39.10 -11.22 -12.41
N ILE A 172 -38.43 -12.13 -11.70
CA ILE A 172 -38.85 -13.53 -11.56
C ILE A 172 -40.19 -13.59 -10.78
N ASP A 173 -40.29 -12.90 -9.65
CA ASP A 173 -41.51 -12.85 -8.84
C ASP A 173 -42.72 -12.37 -9.64
N HIS A 174 -42.55 -11.29 -10.43
CA HIS A 174 -43.63 -10.79 -11.29
C HIS A 174 -43.95 -11.72 -12.47
N THR A 175 -42.95 -12.41 -13.02
CA THR A 175 -43.18 -13.42 -14.08
C THR A 175 -44.00 -14.60 -13.54
N ILE A 176 -43.70 -15.06 -12.33
CA ILE A 176 -44.48 -16.10 -11.64
C ILE A 176 -45.89 -15.59 -11.33
N TYR A 177 -46.02 -14.36 -10.81
CA TYR A 177 -47.31 -13.74 -10.53
C TYR A 177 -48.20 -13.69 -11.78
N LYS A 178 -47.69 -13.19 -12.91
CA LYS A 178 -48.44 -13.16 -14.17
C LYS A 178 -48.79 -14.55 -14.68
N SER A 179 -47.85 -15.49 -14.66
CA SER A 179 -48.10 -16.89 -15.07
C SER A 179 -49.25 -17.52 -14.26
N ASN A 180 -49.28 -17.27 -12.96
CA ASN A 180 -50.36 -17.71 -12.09
C ASN A 180 -51.69 -16.98 -12.38
N ALA A 181 -51.65 -15.70 -12.78
CA ALA A 181 -52.84 -14.95 -13.20
C ALA A 181 -53.43 -15.53 -14.49
N TYR A 182 -52.61 -15.77 -15.51
CA TYR A 182 -53.02 -16.45 -16.75
C TYR A 182 -53.62 -17.82 -16.46
N THR A 183 -52.92 -18.62 -15.65
CA THR A 183 -53.39 -19.97 -15.28
C THR A 183 -54.71 -19.93 -14.52
N SER A 184 -54.92 -18.92 -13.66
CA SER A 184 -56.18 -18.77 -12.91
C SER A 184 -57.37 -18.55 -13.85
N ILE A 185 -57.20 -17.71 -14.87
CA ILE A 185 -58.23 -17.42 -15.87
C ILE A 185 -58.47 -18.61 -16.78
N ILE A 186 -57.41 -19.23 -17.32
CA ILE A 186 -57.51 -20.37 -18.23
C ILE A 186 -58.18 -21.56 -17.56
N ARG A 187 -57.81 -21.85 -16.30
CA ARG A 187 -58.40 -22.96 -15.53
C ARG A 187 -59.71 -22.59 -14.84
N ARG A 188 -60.14 -21.33 -14.92
CA ARG A 188 -61.29 -20.76 -14.19
C ARG A 188 -61.28 -21.11 -12.70
N GLN A 189 -60.09 -21.10 -12.11
CA GLN A 189 -59.86 -21.42 -10.70
C GLN A 189 -58.97 -20.34 -10.12
N LYS A 190 -59.44 -19.63 -9.09
CA LYS A 190 -58.65 -18.61 -8.41
C LYS A 190 -57.46 -19.28 -7.71
N ARG A 191 -56.24 -19.09 -8.26
CA ARG A 191 -54.97 -19.59 -7.68
C ARG A 191 -54.12 -18.48 -7.07
N LEU A 192 -54.52 -17.24 -7.25
CA LEU A 192 -53.91 -16.06 -6.66
C LEU A 192 -54.95 -15.34 -5.81
N GLU A 193 -54.55 -14.93 -4.61
CA GLU A 193 -55.34 -13.98 -3.84
C GLU A 193 -55.16 -12.56 -4.36
N ASN A 194 -56.16 -11.72 -4.09
CA ASN A 194 -56.07 -10.31 -4.44
C ASN A 194 -54.98 -9.68 -3.58
N MET A 195 -54.00 -9.07 -4.21
CA MET A 195 -52.83 -8.50 -3.54
C MET A 195 -52.62 -7.07 -3.98
N ASN A 196 -52.35 -6.18 -3.02
CA ASN A 196 -51.92 -4.82 -3.29
C ASN A 196 -50.43 -4.83 -3.67
N HIS A 197 -50.04 -4.01 -4.65
CA HIS A 197 -48.66 -3.90 -5.13
C HIS A 197 -47.68 -3.55 -3.98
N THR A 198 -48.10 -2.79 -2.98
CA THR A 198 -47.26 -2.46 -1.79
C THR A 198 -47.04 -3.63 -0.84
N GLN A 199 -47.89 -4.66 -0.89
CA GLN A 199 -47.84 -5.82 0.01
C GLN A 199 -47.08 -7.01 -0.59
N CYS A 200 -46.76 -6.97 -1.88
CA CYS A 200 -45.95 -7.99 -2.55
C CYS A 200 -44.47 -7.87 -2.16
N HIS A 201 -43.66 -8.86 -2.52
CA HIS A 201 -42.21 -8.84 -2.23
C HIS A 201 -41.51 -7.63 -2.85
N LEU A 202 -41.81 -7.32 -4.13
CA LEU A 202 -41.29 -6.13 -4.80
C LEU A 202 -41.71 -4.85 -4.08
N GLY A 203 -42.97 -4.70 -3.71
CA GLY A 203 -43.48 -3.52 -2.99
C GLY A 203 -42.80 -3.29 -1.65
N LYS A 204 -42.61 -4.36 -0.86
CA LYS A 204 -41.89 -4.29 0.42
C LYS A 204 -40.44 -3.87 0.24
N TRP A 205 -39.76 -4.42 -0.76
CA TRP A 205 -38.39 -4.03 -1.09
C TRP A 205 -38.31 -2.59 -1.63
N TYR A 206 -39.22 -2.21 -2.52
CA TYR A 206 -39.34 -0.89 -3.14
C TYR A 206 -39.48 0.22 -2.10
N LEU A 207 -40.37 0.04 -1.14
CA LEU A 207 -40.62 1.00 -0.06
C LEU A 207 -39.56 0.95 1.07
N GLY A 208 -38.84 -0.17 1.19
CA GLY A 208 -37.81 -0.40 2.21
C GLY A 208 -36.40 -0.15 1.66
N THR A 209 -35.64 -1.24 1.47
CA THR A 209 -34.21 -1.19 1.11
C THR A 209 -33.96 -0.39 -0.17
N ALA A 210 -34.80 -0.53 -1.19
CA ALA A 210 -34.63 0.17 -2.45
C ALA A 210 -34.77 1.69 -2.30
N LYS A 211 -35.67 2.17 -1.44
CA LYS A 211 -35.84 3.60 -1.16
C LYS A 211 -34.55 4.22 -0.63
N ASN A 212 -33.87 3.53 0.29
CA ASN A 212 -32.63 4.04 0.87
C ASN A 212 -31.48 4.09 -0.16
N LYS A 213 -31.43 3.11 -1.08
CA LYS A 213 -30.35 3.00 -2.07
C LYS A 213 -30.60 3.79 -3.36
N PHE A 214 -31.84 3.86 -3.81
CA PHE A 214 -32.20 4.30 -5.16
C PHE A 214 -33.18 5.48 -5.21
N SER A 215 -33.62 6.04 -4.09
CA SER A 215 -34.60 7.16 -4.12
C SER A 215 -34.16 8.39 -4.93
N LYS A 216 -32.85 8.52 -5.19
CA LYS A 216 -32.29 9.60 -6.02
C LYS A 216 -32.23 9.27 -7.51
N THR A 217 -32.46 8.02 -7.90
CA THR A 217 -32.43 7.62 -9.31
C THR A 217 -33.77 7.93 -9.96
N ASN A 218 -33.74 8.27 -11.25
CA ASN A 218 -34.93 8.55 -12.04
C ASN A 218 -35.76 7.26 -12.19
N GLY A 219 -35.09 6.13 -12.42
CA GLY A 219 -35.72 4.82 -12.56
C GLY A 219 -36.60 4.46 -11.35
N TYR A 220 -36.15 4.76 -10.13
CA TYR A 220 -36.92 4.48 -8.90
C TYR A 220 -38.31 5.13 -8.92
N SER A 221 -38.41 6.38 -9.37
CA SER A 221 -39.69 7.10 -9.41
C SER A 221 -40.69 6.53 -10.44
N LYS A 222 -40.19 5.83 -11.46
CA LYS A 222 -41.00 5.30 -12.58
C LYS A 222 -41.52 3.88 -12.34
N VAL A 223 -41.02 3.17 -11.33
CA VAL A 223 -41.41 1.77 -11.05
C VAL A 223 -42.85 1.66 -10.51
N ASP A 224 -43.28 2.59 -9.66
CA ASP A 224 -44.51 2.44 -8.88
C ASP A 224 -45.79 2.43 -9.71
N ALA A 225 -45.91 3.35 -10.67
CA ALA A 225 -47.10 3.47 -11.53
C ALA A 225 -47.40 2.19 -12.34
N PRO A 226 -46.46 1.63 -13.14
CA PRO A 226 -46.71 0.38 -13.85
C PRO A 226 -46.89 -0.80 -12.89
N HIS A 227 -46.17 -0.84 -11.75
CA HIS A 227 -46.32 -1.88 -10.74
C HIS A 227 -47.75 -1.92 -10.15
N SER A 228 -48.28 -0.75 -9.77
CA SER A 228 -49.65 -0.59 -9.25
C SER A 228 -50.70 -1.02 -10.28
N GLU A 229 -50.50 -0.64 -11.54
CA GLU A 229 -51.43 -0.97 -12.63
C GLU A 229 -51.47 -2.47 -12.94
N ILE A 230 -50.33 -3.17 -12.91
CA ILE A 230 -50.26 -4.64 -13.06
C ILE A 230 -51.15 -5.33 -12.02
N HIS A 231 -51.02 -4.95 -10.75
CA HIS A 231 -51.82 -5.51 -9.67
C HIS A 231 -53.31 -5.17 -9.81
N ARG A 232 -53.65 -3.93 -10.16
CA ARG A 232 -55.03 -3.49 -10.35
C ARG A 232 -55.74 -4.30 -11.44
N LEU A 233 -55.11 -4.42 -12.61
CA LEU A 233 -55.65 -5.17 -13.76
C LEU A 233 -55.72 -6.67 -13.47
N THR A 234 -54.73 -7.23 -12.77
CA THR A 234 -54.75 -8.65 -12.38
C THR A 234 -55.89 -8.94 -11.43
N ASN A 235 -56.07 -8.12 -10.40
CA ASN A 235 -57.19 -8.27 -9.44
C ASN A 235 -58.55 -8.11 -10.12
N LEU A 236 -58.67 -7.20 -11.11
CA LEU A 236 -59.87 -7.05 -11.93
C LEU A 236 -60.16 -8.33 -12.72
N ASN A 237 -59.16 -8.87 -13.43
CA ASN A 237 -59.32 -10.13 -14.16
C ASN A 237 -59.74 -11.29 -13.24
N LEU A 238 -59.11 -11.43 -12.07
CA LEU A 238 -59.43 -12.46 -11.10
C LEU A 238 -60.87 -12.32 -10.54
N SER A 239 -61.43 -11.11 -10.51
CA SER A 239 -62.82 -10.86 -10.07
C SER A 239 -63.89 -11.45 -11.00
N TYR A 240 -63.52 -11.79 -12.24
CA TYR A 240 -64.43 -12.47 -13.18
C TYR A 240 -64.56 -13.97 -12.90
N ILE A 241 -63.74 -14.55 -12.01
CA ILE A 241 -63.81 -15.97 -11.63
C ILE A 241 -64.81 -16.21 -10.48
N HIS A 242 -64.99 -15.25 -9.57
CA HIS A 242 -65.74 -15.42 -8.32
C HIS A 242 -66.52 -14.13 -7.95
N PRO A 243 -67.76 -14.19 -7.41
CA PRO A 243 -68.53 -15.37 -6.96
C PRO A 243 -69.27 -16.13 -8.07
N THR A 244 -69.41 -15.54 -9.24
CA THR A 244 -70.01 -16.16 -10.44
C THR A 244 -68.99 -16.10 -11.58
N ASP A 245 -68.74 -17.22 -12.23
CA ASP A 245 -67.84 -17.32 -13.40
C ASP A 245 -68.41 -16.51 -14.57
N ARG A 246 -67.79 -15.36 -14.84
CA ARG A 246 -68.12 -14.44 -15.94
C ARG A 246 -66.95 -14.31 -16.92
N VAL A 247 -66.03 -15.27 -16.95
CA VAL A 247 -64.81 -15.23 -17.76
C VAL A 247 -65.14 -15.17 -19.26
N ILE A 248 -66.12 -15.95 -19.72
CA ILE A 248 -66.50 -15.98 -21.14
C ILE A 248 -67.22 -14.70 -21.57
N GLU A 249 -68.07 -14.14 -20.71
CA GLU A 249 -68.79 -12.89 -21.00
C GLU A 249 -67.80 -11.71 -21.17
N ASN A 250 -66.73 -11.69 -20.37
CA ASN A 250 -65.77 -10.59 -20.30
C ASN A 250 -64.44 -10.91 -21.02
N HIS A 251 -64.41 -11.92 -21.90
CA HIS A 251 -63.16 -12.41 -22.52
C HIS A 251 -62.36 -11.32 -23.24
N LYS A 252 -63.02 -10.35 -23.91
CA LYS A 252 -62.35 -9.24 -24.61
C LYS A 252 -61.60 -8.33 -23.62
N GLU A 253 -62.29 -7.90 -22.57
CA GLU A 253 -61.69 -7.04 -21.54
C GLU A 253 -60.55 -7.77 -20.80
N ILE A 254 -60.73 -9.07 -20.50
CA ILE A 254 -59.68 -9.88 -19.86
C ILE A 254 -58.41 -9.92 -20.73
N ILE A 255 -58.56 -10.13 -22.04
CA ILE A 255 -57.43 -10.14 -22.99
C ILE A 255 -56.77 -8.76 -23.05
N GLU A 256 -57.56 -7.68 -23.17
CA GLU A 256 -57.04 -6.31 -23.17
C GLU A 256 -56.28 -5.97 -21.89
N ASN A 257 -56.80 -6.39 -20.73
CA ASN A 257 -56.13 -6.22 -19.44
C ASN A 257 -54.80 -6.98 -19.40
N PHE A 258 -54.74 -8.21 -19.94
CA PHE A 258 -53.47 -8.95 -20.02
C PHE A 258 -52.46 -8.30 -20.97
N ILE A 259 -52.89 -7.72 -22.10
CA ILE A 259 -52.02 -6.94 -22.99
C ILE A 259 -51.41 -5.76 -22.21
N LYS A 260 -52.24 -4.99 -21.50
CA LYS A 260 -51.78 -3.87 -20.66
C LYS A 260 -50.87 -4.33 -19.51
N ILE A 261 -51.12 -5.50 -18.92
CA ILE A 261 -50.23 -6.08 -17.90
C ILE A 261 -48.84 -6.35 -18.48
N GLU A 262 -48.76 -6.92 -19.70
CA GLU A 262 -47.48 -7.17 -20.37
C GLU A 262 -46.75 -5.86 -20.70
N GLU A 263 -47.46 -4.86 -21.24
CA GLU A 263 -46.89 -3.54 -21.51
C GLU A 263 -46.36 -2.83 -20.26
N ASN A 264 -47.12 -2.86 -19.16
CA ASN A 264 -46.69 -2.28 -17.88
C ASN A 264 -45.53 -3.08 -17.27
N SER A 265 -45.48 -4.40 -17.48
CA SER A 265 -44.34 -5.22 -17.02
C SER A 265 -43.05 -4.80 -17.70
N LEU A 266 -43.08 -4.58 -19.02
CA LEU A 266 -41.91 -4.11 -19.77
C LEU A 266 -41.46 -2.74 -19.26
N LYS A 267 -42.38 -1.78 -19.11
CA LYS A 267 -42.07 -0.45 -18.54
C LYS A 267 -41.44 -0.53 -17.14
N MET A 268 -41.97 -1.42 -16.29
CA MET A 268 -41.43 -1.64 -14.94
C MET A 268 -40.03 -2.26 -15.00
N TYR A 269 -39.81 -3.24 -15.87
CA TYR A 269 -38.51 -3.89 -16.05
C TYR A 269 -37.44 -2.92 -16.56
N ASP A 270 -37.79 -2.08 -17.53
CA ASP A 270 -36.92 -1.01 -18.03
C ASP A 270 -36.58 -0.01 -16.93
N SER A 271 -37.56 0.37 -16.10
CA SER A 271 -37.35 1.29 -14.97
C SER A 271 -36.45 0.68 -13.88
N LEU A 272 -36.58 -0.62 -13.61
CA LEU A 272 -35.71 -1.34 -12.67
C LEU A 272 -34.28 -1.45 -13.18
N GLU A 273 -34.07 -1.63 -14.50
CA GLU A 273 -32.74 -1.63 -15.10
C GLU A 273 -32.10 -0.24 -15.12
N GLU A 274 -32.88 0.78 -15.48
CA GLU A 274 -32.47 2.20 -15.42
C GLU A 274 -32.00 2.55 -14.01
N MET A 275 -32.76 2.15 -12.99
CA MET A 275 -32.43 2.38 -11.58
C MET A 275 -31.07 1.78 -11.18
N VAL A 276 -30.73 0.57 -11.64
CA VAL A 276 -29.43 -0.05 -11.34
C VAL A 276 -28.30 0.65 -12.08
N LYS A 277 -28.48 0.93 -13.38
CA LYS A 277 -27.49 1.66 -14.18
C LYS A 277 -27.18 3.05 -13.61
N GLU A 278 -28.20 3.78 -13.17
CA GLU A 278 -28.05 5.09 -12.55
C GLU A 278 -27.35 5.03 -11.19
N SER A 279 -27.48 3.92 -10.47
CA SER A 279 -26.77 3.71 -9.19
C SER A 279 -25.29 3.38 -9.36
N GLU A 280 -24.90 2.92 -10.55
CA GLU A 280 -23.52 2.54 -10.90
C GLU A 280 -22.73 3.70 -11.50
N GLN A 281 -23.41 4.75 -11.97
CA GLN A 281 -22.78 5.98 -12.43
C GLN A 281 -22.71 6.99 -11.27
N PRO A 282 -21.60 7.73 -11.10
CA PRO A 282 -21.58 8.82 -10.15
C PRO A 282 -22.68 9.81 -10.52
N LEU A 283 -23.62 10.03 -9.59
CA LEU A 283 -24.63 11.08 -9.71
C LEU A 283 -23.88 12.41 -9.84
N ASN A 284 -23.93 13.02 -11.02
CA ASN A 284 -23.43 14.37 -11.28
C ASN A 284 -24.06 15.39 -10.34
#